data_AF-A0A0F9LL77-F1
#
_entry.id   AF-A0A0F9LL77-F1
#
_cell.length_a   1.000
_cell.length_b   1.000
_cell.length_c   1.000
_cell.angle_alpha   90.00
_cell.angle_beta   90.00
_cell.angle_gamma   90.00
#
_symmetry.space_group_name_H-M   'P 1'
#
loop_
_entity.id
_entity.type
_entity.pdbx_description
1 polymer ?
#
loop_
_entity_poly.entity_id
_entity_poly.type
_entity_poly.pdbx_seq_one_letter_code
_entity_poly.pdbx_strand_id
1 'polypeptide(L)'
;MTEGIAYTGPVTLTDETLPGVLARLNSDIGMVSCDTETISVKDKTCLGIGVALSEVEAIYFQVLPEMSPHIDVLQGVLCNEEVLKIMHNALFDLEVLSIVGFIWEWEPIDLVNIADTSSMARVQALPAGLHDLSLSLLDRYIMTYQELIYGDGDKKRHPLDIPWEEVANKCLQDCLATYSIYPKLW
;
A
#
# COMPACT_ATOMS: atom_id res chain seq x y z
N MET A 1 -13.96 -5.53 18.80
CA MET A 1 -14.44 -5.05 17.50
C MET A 1 -13.24 -4.44 16.82
N THR A 2 -12.53 -5.24 16.02
CA THR A 2 -11.40 -4.82 15.19
C THR A 2 -11.78 -5.25 13.78
N GLU A 3 -12.79 -4.60 13.23
CA GLU A 3 -13.32 -4.93 11.90
C GLU A 3 -12.49 -4.13 10.87
N GLY A 4 -11.51 -4.79 10.26
CA GLY A 4 -10.56 -4.14 9.36
C GLY A 4 -11.08 -4.01 7.93
N ILE A 5 -11.08 -2.77 7.40
CA ILE A 5 -10.76 -2.28 6.03
C ILE A 5 -10.51 -0.76 6.21
N ALA A 6 -9.47 -0.18 5.61
CA ALA A 6 -9.26 1.29 5.67
C ALA A 6 -9.30 1.94 4.28
N TYR A 7 -9.79 3.18 4.15
CA TYR A 7 -10.08 3.87 2.89
C TYR A 7 -9.66 5.33 2.94
N THR A 8 -9.02 5.85 1.89
CA THR A 8 -8.75 7.28 1.74
C THR A 8 -9.26 7.75 0.39
N GLY A 9 -10.55 8.09 0.34
CA GLY A 9 -11.27 8.78 -0.74
C GLY A 9 -12.40 9.66 -0.17
N PRO A 10 -13.28 10.27 -1.00
CA PRO A 10 -14.14 11.38 -0.57
C PRO A 10 -15.33 10.98 0.32
N VAL A 11 -15.60 9.68 0.47
CA VAL A 11 -16.74 9.17 1.24
C VAL A 11 -16.27 8.43 2.49
N THR A 12 -17.00 8.57 3.59
CA THR A 12 -16.77 7.74 4.77
C THR A 12 -17.10 6.29 4.41
N LEU A 13 -16.18 5.38 4.72
CA LEU A 13 -16.42 3.95 4.51
C LEU A 13 -17.46 3.46 5.51
N THR A 14 -18.52 2.85 4.98
CA THR A 14 -19.64 2.23 5.69
C THR A 14 -20.01 0.95 4.96
N ASP A 15 -20.78 0.06 5.59
CA ASP A 15 -21.29 -1.16 4.95
C ASP A 15 -22.05 -0.87 3.64
N GLU A 16 -22.69 0.29 3.52
CA GLU A 16 -23.40 0.72 2.32
C GLU A 16 -22.46 1.19 1.20
N THR A 17 -21.32 1.79 1.53
CA THR A 17 -20.41 2.40 0.55
C THR A 17 -19.26 1.49 0.15
N LEU A 18 -18.85 0.57 1.03
CA LEU A 18 -17.79 -0.40 0.81
C LEU A 18 -17.98 -1.23 -0.48
N PRO A 19 -19.17 -1.78 -0.80
CA PRO A 19 -19.38 -2.50 -2.05
C PRO A 19 -19.05 -1.67 -3.29
N GLY A 20 -19.33 -0.36 -3.25
CA GLY A 20 -19.03 0.55 -4.35
C GLY A 20 -17.52 0.78 -4.52
N VAL A 21 -16.78 0.91 -3.42
CA VAL A 21 -15.31 1.02 -3.44
C VAL A 21 -14.68 -0.26 -3.99
N LEU A 22 -15.12 -1.42 -3.49
CA LEU A 22 -14.64 -2.72 -3.95
C LEU A 22 -14.98 -2.98 -5.42
N ALA A 23 -16.16 -2.56 -5.88
CA ALA A 23 -16.56 -2.69 -7.28
C ALA A 23 -15.68 -1.85 -8.22
N ARG A 24 -15.20 -0.68 -7.78
CA ARG A 24 -14.22 0.11 -8.55
C ARG A 24 -12.87 -0.60 -8.62
N LEU A 25 -12.42 -1.19 -7.51
CA LEU A 25 -11.20 -1.98 -7.48
C LEU A 25 -11.29 -3.22 -8.38
N ASN A 26 -12.48 -3.81 -8.52
CA ASN A 26 -12.72 -4.96 -9.40
C ASN A 26 -13.16 -4.58 -10.83
N SER A 27 -13.14 -3.29 -11.17
CA SER A 27 -13.42 -2.82 -12.54
C SER A 27 -12.14 -2.85 -13.39
N ASP A 28 -12.23 -2.48 -14.68
CA ASP A 28 -11.08 -2.40 -15.59
C ASP A 28 -10.15 -1.22 -15.21
N ILE A 29 -9.52 -1.32 -14.04
CA ILE A 29 -8.53 -0.37 -13.56
C ILE A 29 -7.22 -0.63 -14.31
N GLY A 30 -6.79 0.33 -15.13
CA GLY A 30 -5.55 0.17 -15.91
C GLY A 30 -4.29 0.18 -15.05
N MET A 31 -4.34 0.74 -13.84
CA MET A 31 -3.22 0.78 -12.92
C MET A 31 -3.67 0.95 -11.46
N VAL A 32 -2.84 0.45 -10.55
CA VAL A 32 -2.92 0.72 -9.10
C VAL A 32 -1.52 0.96 -8.55
N SER A 33 -1.41 1.68 -7.44
CA SER A 33 -0.20 1.56 -6.60
C SER A 33 -0.42 0.55 -5.50
N CYS A 34 0.65 -0.07 -4.98
CA CYS A 34 0.59 -1.06 -3.90
C CYS A 34 1.74 -0.87 -2.90
N ASP A 35 1.46 -1.10 -1.62
CA ASP A 35 2.41 -1.05 -0.50
C ASP A 35 2.03 -2.08 0.56
N THR A 36 3.02 -2.66 1.25
CA THR A 36 2.80 -3.64 2.32
C THR A 36 3.34 -3.18 3.67
N GLU A 37 2.55 -3.37 4.72
CA GLU A 37 2.96 -3.10 6.09
C GLU A 37 3.37 -4.39 6.79
N THR A 38 4.48 -4.36 7.53
CA THR A 38 5.05 -5.56 8.18
C THR A 38 5.47 -5.29 9.62
N ILE A 39 5.69 -6.36 10.40
CA ILE A 39 6.24 -6.25 11.76
C ILE A 39 7.61 -5.53 11.74
N SER A 40 8.45 -5.80 10.75
CA SER A 40 9.68 -5.02 10.49
C SER A 40 10.31 -5.40 9.16
N VAL A 41 11.36 -4.66 8.76
CA VAL A 41 12.21 -5.01 7.61
C VAL A 41 12.78 -6.45 7.70
N LYS A 42 13.04 -6.96 8.91
CA LYS A 42 13.57 -8.30 9.12
C LYS A 42 12.47 -9.35 9.28
N ASP A 43 11.40 -9.00 9.97
CA ASP A 43 10.22 -9.84 10.19
C ASP A 43 9.11 -9.40 9.23
N LYS A 44 9.10 -10.04 8.06
CA LYS A 44 8.20 -9.75 6.94
C LYS A 44 6.78 -10.29 7.14
N THR A 45 6.40 -10.61 8.37
CA THR A 45 5.02 -10.92 8.71
C THR A 45 4.14 -9.72 8.35
N CYS A 46 3.22 -9.92 7.38
CA CYS A 46 2.37 -8.89 6.82
C CYS A 46 1.25 -8.50 7.79
N LEU A 47 1.11 -7.20 8.06
CA LEU A 47 0.05 -6.59 8.86
C LEU A 47 -1.14 -6.18 7.98
N GLY A 48 -0.85 -5.71 6.76
CA GLY A 48 -1.84 -5.41 5.75
C GLY A 48 -1.25 -4.81 4.50
N ILE A 49 -2.12 -4.56 3.52
CA ILE A 49 -1.74 -4.20 2.15
C ILE A 49 -2.58 -3.01 1.72
N GLY A 50 -1.93 -1.92 1.33
CA GLY A 50 -2.56 -0.74 0.74
C GLY A 50 -2.56 -0.80 -0.77
N VAL A 51 -3.62 -0.27 -1.39
CA VAL A 51 -3.66 -0.01 -2.83
C VAL A 51 -4.32 1.33 -3.14
N ALA A 52 -3.72 2.13 -4.02
CA ALA A 52 -4.36 3.33 -4.55
C ALA A 52 -4.90 3.10 -5.97
N LEU A 53 -6.14 3.54 -6.20
CA LEU A 53 -6.81 3.52 -7.49
C LEU A 53 -6.61 4.84 -8.24
N SER A 54 -6.32 5.92 -7.52
CA SER A 54 -6.05 7.25 -8.06
C SER A 54 -5.17 8.08 -7.12
N GLU A 55 -4.89 9.33 -7.49
CA GLU A 55 -4.14 10.30 -6.66
C GLU A 55 -4.83 10.65 -5.33
N VAL A 56 -6.12 10.33 -5.18
CA VAL A 56 -6.98 10.70 -4.05
C VAL A 56 -7.85 9.56 -3.52
N GLU A 57 -7.77 8.37 -4.11
CA GLU A 57 -8.56 7.20 -3.69
C GLU A 57 -7.63 6.01 -3.46
N ALA A 58 -7.59 5.53 -2.22
CA ALA A 58 -6.88 4.31 -1.84
C ALA A 58 -7.65 3.49 -0.79
N ILE A 59 -7.35 2.20 -0.69
CA ILE A 59 -7.94 1.24 0.23
C ILE A 59 -6.86 0.33 0.82
N TYR A 60 -7.03 -0.06 2.07
CA TYR A 60 -6.11 -0.88 2.86
C TYR A 60 -6.86 -2.10 3.35
N PHE A 61 -6.26 -3.26 3.09
CA PHE A 61 -6.76 -4.56 3.48
C PHE A 61 -5.90 -5.08 4.63
N GLN A 62 -6.54 -5.27 5.78
CA GLN A 62 -5.88 -5.89 6.92
C GLN A 62 -5.56 -7.36 6.60
N VAL A 63 -4.37 -7.81 7.00
CA VAL A 63 -3.94 -9.22 6.92
C VAL A 63 -3.84 -9.82 8.32
N LEU A 64 -3.32 -9.07 9.29
CA LEU A 64 -3.27 -9.46 10.70
C LEU A 64 -3.86 -8.36 11.61
N PRO A 65 -4.40 -8.74 12.79
CA PRO A 65 -4.49 -10.10 13.34
C PRO A 65 -5.57 -10.97 12.66
N GLU A 66 -6.56 -10.34 12.03
CA GLU A 66 -7.61 -11.01 11.26
C GLU A 66 -7.62 -10.48 9.84
N MET A 67 -7.64 -11.38 8.87
CA MET A 67 -7.61 -11.01 7.46
C MET A 67 -8.96 -10.42 7.04
N SER A 68 -8.90 -9.35 6.23
CA SER A 68 -10.10 -8.74 5.66
C SER A 68 -10.94 -9.77 4.88
N PRO A 69 -12.28 -9.76 5.02
CA PRO A 69 -13.14 -10.65 4.25
C PRO A 69 -13.19 -10.33 2.75
N HIS A 70 -12.57 -9.23 2.31
CA HIS A 70 -12.54 -8.75 0.93
C HIS A 70 -11.15 -8.87 0.28
N ILE A 71 -10.28 -9.68 0.87
CA ILE A 71 -8.91 -9.88 0.41
C ILE A 71 -8.84 -10.54 -0.99
N ASP A 72 -9.88 -11.27 -1.38
CA ASP A 72 -10.06 -11.88 -2.68
C ASP A 72 -10.13 -10.84 -3.82
N VAL A 73 -10.75 -9.68 -3.55
CA VAL A 73 -10.78 -8.55 -4.49
C VAL A 73 -9.37 -8.02 -4.72
N LEU A 74 -8.60 -7.83 -3.64
CA LEU A 74 -7.20 -7.40 -3.74
C LEU A 74 -6.36 -8.42 -4.51
N GLN A 75 -6.51 -9.71 -4.19
CA GLN A 75 -5.82 -10.80 -4.90
C GLN A 75 -6.12 -10.73 -6.41
N GLY A 76 -7.39 -10.58 -6.80
CA GLY A 76 -7.79 -10.45 -8.20
C GLY A 76 -7.04 -9.34 -8.93
N VAL A 77 -6.86 -8.19 -8.28
CA VAL A 77 -6.08 -7.07 -8.84
C VAL A 77 -4.59 -7.38 -8.93
N LEU A 78 -3.99 -7.91 -7.87
CA LEU A 78 -2.55 -8.15 -7.81
C LEU A 78 -2.09 -9.27 -8.76
N CYS A 79 -2.95 -10.24 -9.04
CA CYS A 79 -2.69 -11.33 -9.99
C CYS A 79 -3.01 -10.96 -11.45
N ASN A 80 -3.71 -9.85 -11.70
CA ASN A 80 -4.10 -9.46 -13.05
C ASN A 80 -2.93 -8.79 -13.79
N GLU A 81 -2.47 -9.42 -14.89
CA GLU A 81 -1.40 -8.92 -15.75
C GLU A 81 -1.81 -7.67 -16.55
N GLU A 82 -3.11 -7.44 -16.76
CA GLU A 82 -3.64 -6.26 -17.47
C GLU A 82 -3.60 -4.99 -16.61
N VAL A 83 -3.50 -5.14 -15.28
CA VAL A 83 -3.38 -4.02 -14.34
C VAL A 83 -1.91 -3.71 -14.12
N LEU A 84 -1.47 -2.47 -14.34
CA LEU A 84 -0.12 -2.05 -13.94
C LEU A 84 -0.04 -1.90 -12.40
N LYS A 85 0.89 -2.60 -11.76
CA LYS A 85 1.19 -2.40 -10.32
C LYS A 85 2.35 -1.43 -10.16
N ILE A 86 2.08 -0.27 -9.59
CA ILE A 86 3.07 0.76 -9.27
C ILE A 86 3.50 0.56 -7.82
N MET A 87 4.78 0.35 -7.59
CA MET A 87 5.33 0.14 -6.25
C MET A 87 6.49 1.10 -6.00
N HIS A 88 6.91 1.23 -4.76
CA HIS A 88 8.10 1.97 -4.39
C HIS A 88 9.06 1.05 -3.64
N ASN A 89 10.24 0.78 -4.22
CA ASN A 89 11.16 -0.22 -3.70
C ASN A 89 10.56 -1.65 -3.74
N ALA A 90 9.94 -1.97 -4.88
CA ALA A 90 9.05 -3.10 -5.12
C ALA A 90 9.54 -4.48 -4.64
N LEU A 91 10.86 -4.74 -4.65
CA LEU A 91 11.41 -6.04 -4.25
C LEU A 91 11.01 -6.44 -2.82
N PHE A 92 10.87 -5.46 -1.92
CA PHE A 92 10.44 -5.74 -0.56
C PHE A 92 8.98 -6.24 -0.54
N ASP A 93 8.08 -5.48 -1.12
CA ASP A 93 6.64 -5.79 -1.17
C ASP A 93 6.35 -7.08 -1.92
N LEU A 94 7.03 -7.33 -3.04
CA LEU A 94 6.86 -8.56 -3.82
C LEU A 94 7.25 -9.80 -3.02
N GLU A 95 8.27 -9.72 -2.17
CA GLU A 95 8.63 -10.81 -1.27
C GLU A 95 7.57 -11.01 -0.17
N VAL A 96 7.06 -9.92 0.41
CA VAL A 96 5.97 -9.97 1.40
C VAL A 96 4.72 -10.59 0.78
N LEU A 97 4.30 -10.12 -0.39
CA LEU A 97 3.15 -10.63 -1.12
C LEU A 97 3.34 -12.09 -1.55
N SER A 98 4.56 -12.52 -1.87
CA SER A 98 4.86 -13.93 -2.15
C SER A 98 4.68 -14.81 -0.90
N ILE A 99 5.10 -14.32 0.27
CA ILE A 99 4.87 -15.00 1.56
C ILE A 99 3.38 -15.08 1.86
N VAL A 100 2.65 -13.98 1.65
CA VAL A 100 1.19 -13.93 1.80
C VAL A 100 0.54 -14.97 0.88
N GLY A 101 0.82 -14.92 -0.42
CA GLY A 101 0.24 -15.87 -1.36
C GLY A 101 0.55 -17.33 -1.03
N PHE A 102 1.74 -17.62 -0.49
CA PHE A 102 2.07 -18.97 -0.03
C PHE A 102 1.26 -19.41 1.21
N ILE A 103 1.11 -18.54 2.21
CA ILE A 103 0.40 -18.86 3.47
C ILE A 103 -1.10 -19.02 3.23
N TRP A 104 -1.67 -18.18 2.38
CA TRP A 104 -3.12 -18.10 2.14
C TRP A 104 -3.55 -18.70 0.79
N GLU A 105 -2.66 -19.45 0.13
CA GLU A 105 -2.93 -20.18 -1.12
C GLU A 105 -3.48 -19.29 -2.25
N TRP A 106 -2.92 -18.09 -2.40
CA TRP A 106 -3.27 -17.23 -3.53
C TRP A 106 -2.63 -17.74 -4.81
N GLU A 107 -3.27 -17.42 -5.93
CA GLU A 107 -2.61 -17.42 -7.23
C GLU A 107 -1.34 -16.54 -7.18
N PRO A 108 -0.29 -16.88 -7.97
CA PRO A 108 0.91 -16.06 -8.03
C PRO A 108 0.59 -14.61 -8.38
N ILE A 109 1.18 -13.69 -7.63
CA ILE A 109 1.12 -12.25 -7.93
C ILE A 109 1.77 -12.02 -9.29
N ASP A 110 1.19 -11.13 -10.11
CA ASP A 110 1.82 -10.78 -11.38
C ASP A 110 3.16 -10.08 -11.13
N LEU A 111 4.19 -10.58 -11.82
CA LEU A 111 5.56 -10.07 -11.76
C LEU A 111 5.99 -9.36 -13.05
N VAL A 112 5.11 -9.27 -14.04
CA VAL A 112 5.42 -8.78 -15.38
C VAL A 112 5.04 -7.31 -15.55
N ASN A 113 3.84 -6.91 -15.13
CA ASN A 113 3.34 -5.55 -15.30
C ASN A 113 3.52 -4.72 -14.03
N ILE A 114 4.79 -4.42 -13.71
CA ILE A 114 5.20 -3.68 -12.51
C ILE A 114 6.06 -2.46 -12.86
N ALA A 115 5.80 -1.33 -12.21
CA ALA A 115 6.68 -0.16 -12.21
C ALA A 115 7.22 0.11 -10.80
N ASP A 116 8.54 0.26 -10.65
CA ASP A 116 9.19 0.62 -9.38
C ASP A 116 9.67 2.07 -9.41
N THR A 117 8.94 2.94 -8.71
CA THR A 117 9.23 4.38 -8.65
C THR A 117 10.57 4.69 -7.97
N SER A 118 11.08 3.85 -7.06
CA SER A 118 12.40 4.05 -6.46
C SER A 118 13.51 3.83 -7.49
N SER A 119 13.38 2.78 -8.30
CA SER A 119 14.31 2.49 -9.40
C SER A 119 14.24 3.56 -10.50
N MET A 120 13.04 3.99 -10.89
CA MET A 120 12.83 5.06 -11.85
C MET A 120 13.46 6.39 -11.40
N ALA A 121 13.28 6.76 -10.13
CA ALA A 121 13.88 7.97 -9.55
C ALA A 121 15.43 7.92 -9.56
N ARG A 122 16.02 6.77 -9.20
CA ARG A 122 17.48 6.58 -9.21
C ARG A 122 18.08 6.77 -10.60
N VAL A 123 17.43 6.25 -11.64
CA VAL A 123 17.88 6.43 -13.04
C VAL A 123 17.94 7.91 -13.42
N GLN A 124 17.05 8.73 -12.86
CA GLN A 124 16.98 10.17 -13.10
C GLN A 124 17.82 11.01 -12.13
N ALA A 125 18.63 10.37 -11.27
CA ALA A 125 19.39 11.02 -10.21
C ALA A 125 18.52 11.85 -9.23
N LEU A 126 17.27 11.43 -9.03
CA LEU A 126 16.36 11.98 -8.01
C LEU A 126 16.51 11.24 -6.67
N PRO A 127 16.01 11.82 -5.56
CA PRO A 127 15.94 11.11 -4.28
C PRO A 127 15.21 9.77 -4.41
N ALA A 128 15.75 8.73 -3.79
CA ALA A 128 15.19 7.37 -3.90
C ALA A 128 14.22 7.00 -2.77
N GLY A 129 14.12 7.82 -1.72
CA GLY A 129 13.18 7.62 -0.62
C GLY A 129 11.84 8.30 -0.91
N LEU A 130 10.74 7.59 -0.64
CA LEU A 130 9.40 8.05 -1.01
C LEU A 130 9.06 9.42 -0.41
N HIS A 131 9.42 9.67 0.84
CA HIS A 131 9.18 10.95 1.52
C HIS A 131 9.85 12.13 0.78
N ASP A 132 11.16 12.03 0.55
CA ASP A 132 11.92 13.07 -0.16
C ASP A 132 11.44 13.24 -1.60
N LEU A 133 11.05 12.14 -2.24
CA LEU A 133 10.52 12.15 -3.60
C LEU A 133 9.13 12.82 -3.67
N SER A 134 8.27 12.56 -2.68
CA SER A 134 6.94 13.17 -2.55
C SER A 134 7.05 14.68 -2.31
N LEU A 135 7.95 15.10 -1.41
CA LEU A 135 8.23 16.53 -1.20
C LEU A 135 8.77 17.21 -2.46
N SER A 136 9.74 16.59 -3.15
CA SER A 136 10.40 17.21 -4.30
C SER A 136 9.51 17.29 -5.55
N LEU A 137 8.66 16.29 -5.81
CA LEU A 137 7.85 16.22 -7.03
C LEU A 137 6.40 16.66 -6.86
N LEU A 138 5.85 16.55 -5.64
CA LEU A 138 4.43 16.81 -5.38
C LEU A 138 4.19 17.96 -4.39
N ASP A 139 5.25 18.50 -3.75
CA ASP A 139 5.13 19.42 -2.61
C ASP A 139 4.21 18.83 -1.50
N ARG A 140 4.26 17.50 -1.33
CA ARG A 140 3.41 16.75 -0.42
C ARG A 140 4.28 16.10 0.66
N TYR A 141 4.00 16.47 1.91
CA TYR A 141 4.52 15.73 3.05
C TYR A 141 3.73 14.43 3.20
N ILE A 142 4.45 13.33 3.41
CA ILE A 142 3.91 12.06 3.88
C ILE A 142 4.64 11.66 5.15
N MET A 143 3.94 11.03 6.08
CA MET A 143 4.55 10.52 7.31
C MET A 143 5.69 9.54 6.95
N THR A 144 6.79 9.57 7.69
CA THR A 144 7.89 8.60 7.60
C THR A 144 7.63 7.41 8.53
N TYR A 145 8.29 6.28 8.27
CA TYR A 145 8.22 5.13 9.17
C TYR A 145 8.73 5.46 10.58
N GLN A 146 9.76 6.29 10.69
CA GLN A 146 10.30 6.77 11.97
C GLN A 146 9.22 7.52 12.75
N GLU A 147 8.52 8.46 12.13
CA GLU A 147 7.44 9.19 12.78
C GLU A 147 6.30 8.25 13.21
N LEU A 148 5.97 7.23 12.41
CA LEU A 148 5.00 6.21 12.82
C LEU A 148 5.45 5.45 14.08
N ILE A 149 6.67 4.92 14.13
CA ILE A 149 7.10 4.09 15.27
C ILE A 149 7.39 4.89 16.55
N TYR A 150 7.70 6.19 16.45
CA TYR A 150 7.95 7.04 17.62
C TYR A 150 6.67 7.79 18.06
N GLY A 151 5.77 8.10 17.13
CA GLY A 151 4.62 8.97 17.38
C GLY A 151 5.07 10.31 17.99
N ASP A 152 4.36 10.77 19.01
CA ASP A 152 4.71 11.99 19.77
C ASP A 152 5.77 11.76 20.88
N GLY A 153 6.35 10.56 20.97
CA GLY A 153 7.24 10.17 22.06
C GLY A 153 8.66 9.79 21.63
N ASP A 154 9.57 9.69 22.60
CA ASP A 154 10.97 9.31 22.34
C ASP A 154 11.22 7.79 22.39
N LYS A 155 10.18 6.99 22.66
CA LYS A 155 10.29 5.53 22.77
C LYS A 155 9.73 4.88 21.52
N LYS A 156 10.57 4.05 20.89
CA LYS A 156 10.16 3.20 19.78
C LYS A 156 9.03 2.25 20.21
N ARG A 157 7.87 2.39 19.58
CA ARG A 157 6.74 1.46 19.68
C ARG A 157 7.06 0.19 18.86
N HIS A 158 6.64 -0.97 19.37
CA HIS A 158 6.63 -2.17 18.55
C HIS A 158 5.47 -2.06 17.55
N PRO A 159 5.60 -2.46 16.28
CA PRO A 159 4.53 -2.26 15.29
C PRO A 159 3.19 -2.92 15.65
N LEU A 160 3.20 -4.02 16.39
CA LEU A 160 1.99 -4.65 16.93
C LEU A 160 1.30 -3.85 18.05
N ASP A 161 2.00 -2.88 18.65
CA ASP A 161 1.45 -1.99 19.69
C ASP A 161 0.92 -0.67 19.09
N ILE A 162 1.11 -0.45 17.78
CA ILE A 162 0.62 0.74 17.09
C ILE A 162 -0.86 0.50 16.72
N PRO A 163 -1.77 1.46 16.99
CA PRO A 163 -3.15 1.36 16.54
C PRO A 163 -3.21 1.07 15.04
N TRP A 164 -4.04 0.10 14.66
CA TRP A 164 -4.15 -0.35 13.28
C TRP A 164 -4.50 0.80 12.32
N GLU A 165 -5.31 1.76 12.77
CA GLU A 165 -5.71 2.94 12.00
C GLU A 165 -4.50 3.82 11.63
N GLU A 166 -3.51 3.93 12.51
CA GLU A 166 -2.28 4.70 12.25
C GLU A 166 -1.43 4.00 11.18
N VAL A 167 -1.29 2.67 11.29
CA VAL A 167 -0.58 1.83 10.31
C VAL A 167 -1.26 1.92 8.94
N ALA A 168 -2.58 1.74 8.90
CA ALA A 168 -3.35 1.82 7.67
C ALA A 168 -3.26 3.22 7.03
N ASN A 169 -3.39 4.29 7.82
CA ASN A 169 -3.28 5.66 7.31
C ASN A 169 -1.90 5.95 6.71
N LYS A 170 -0.82 5.44 7.33
CA LYS A 170 0.54 5.56 6.80
C LYS A 170 0.69 4.85 5.45
N CYS A 171 0.26 3.59 5.37
CA CYS A 171 0.31 2.79 4.15
C CYS A 171 -0.50 3.44 3.01
N LEU A 172 -1.67 3.98 3.32
CA LEU A 172 -2.50 4.69 2.36
C LEU A 172 -1.84 5.97 1.83
N GLN A 173 -1.16 6.74 2.68
CA GLN A 173 -0.37 7.90 2.24
C GLN A 173 0.74 7.49 1.26
N ASP A 174 1.41 6.37 1.53
CA ASP A 174 2.48 5.85 0.67
C ASP A 174 1.95 5.39 -0.68
N CYS A 175 0.81 4.70 -0.70
CA CYS A 175 0.12 4.34 -1.92
C CYS A 175 -0.24 5.58 -2.75
N LEU A 176 -0.95 6.55 -2.15
CA LEU A 176 -1.38 7.77 -2.83
C LEU A 176 -0.19 8.56 -3.39
N ALA A 177 0.90 8.67 -2.63
CA ALA A 177 2.13 9.31 -3.09
C ALA A 177 2.77 8.54 -4.24
N THR A 178 2.89 7.22 -4.12
CA THR A 178 3.47 6.35 -5.15
C THR A 178 2.69 6.46 -6.47
N TYR A 179 1.37 6.41 -6.41
CA TYR A 179 0.50 6.59 -7.58
C TYR A 179 0.74 7.97 -8.24
N SER A 180 0.77 9.03 -7.43
CA SER A 180 0.91 10.42 -7.91
C SER A 180 2.32 10.72 -8.46
N ILE A 181 3.35 10.05 -7.95
CA ILE A 181 4.75 10.20 -8.38
C ILE A 181 5.00 9.53 -9.73
N TYR A 182 4.41 8.35 -9.97
CA TYR A 182 4.65 7.57 -11.19
C TYR A 182 4.57 8.37 -12.50
N PRO A 183 3.50 9.14 -12.80
CA PRO A 183 3.42 9.93 -14.04
C PRO A 183 4.41 11.10 -14.10
N LYS A 184 5.12 11.43 -13.02
CA LYS A 184 6.20 12.43 -13.01
C LYS A 184 7.57 11.83 -13.35
N LEU A 185 7.69 10.50 -13.29
CA LEU A 185 8.93 9.76 -13.55
C LEU A 185 8.95 9.08 -14.92
N TRP A 186 7.83 9.07 -15.65
CA TRP A 186 7.70 8.53 -17.01
C TRP A 186 7.76 9.64 -18.05
#